data_AF-A0A373B6D9-F1
#
_entry.id   AF-A0A373B6D9-F1
#
_cell.length_a   1.000
_cell.length_b   1.000
_cell.length_c   1.000
_cell.angle_alpha   90.00
_cell.angle_beta   90.00
_cell.angle_gamma   90.00
#
_symmetry.space_group_name_H-M   'P 1'
#
loop_
_entity.id
_entity.type
_entity.pdbx_description
1 polymer ?
#
loop_
_entity_poly.entity_id
_entity_poly.type
_entity_poly.pdbx_seq_one_letter_code
_entity_poly.pdbx_strand_id
1 'polypeptide(L)'
;MFVVKTIKLSKKYSNQNLVVLLFDTSATVPCLYPLLYSTTVLRFQSIATQQSDMLALKFWYEFWYQKYSTLFCESFFSSKYEPEIFLNEVDNFIVFLENNKKLETNLIRLRSNIETNYMTITQRLRSVFKYFRYLLDGYWNIRYQDIKIKELTNRRNKIDLFLMNKKKIFSKFSKRSLTVKSEINHSFKSLTNEMVVMLYKIIRPEQAANINKDNPFSTKSHQLRNFLILMLLLSAH
;
A
#
# COMPACT_ATOMS: atom_id res chain seq x y z
N MET A 1 0.23 18.72 7.32
CA MET A 1 0.28 17.27 7.67
C MET A 1 -0.81 16.58 6.87
N PHE A 2 -0.57 15.46 6.20
CA PHE A 2 -1.51 14.99 5.17
C PHE A 2 -2.56 14.00 5.71
N VAL A 3 -3.81 14.13 5.27
CA VAL A 3 -4.91 13.25 5.71
C VAL A 3 -5.72 12.73 4.54
N VAL A 4 -6.03 11.43 4.56
CA VAL A 4 -6.92 10.79 3.57
C VAL A 4 -8.33 10.81 4.13
N LYS A 5 -9.29 11.34 3.36
CA LYS A 5 -10.70 11.41 3.74
C LYS A 5 -11.59 10.85 2.63
N THR A 6 -12.66 10.16 3.02
CA THR A 6 -13.71 9.73 2.11
C THR A 6 -14.84 10.77 2.13
N ILE A 7 -15.27 11.22 0.95
CA ILE A 7 -16.29 12.25 0.78
C ILE A 7 -17.47 11.66 0.04
N LYS A 8 -18.68 11.95 0.53
CA LYS A 8 -19.94 11.64 -0.13
C LYS A 8 -20.31 12.75 -1.10
N LEU A 9 -20.53 12.39 -2.35
CA LEU A 9 -20.96 13.30 -3.42
C LEU A 9 -22.50 13.40 -3.43
N SER A 10 -23.00 14.61 -3.68
CA SER A 10 -24.44 14.89 -3.76
C SER A 10 -25.08 14.38 -5.05
N LYS A 11 -24.31 14.25 -6.13
CA LYS A 11 -24.75 13.77 -7.45
C LYS A 11 -24.01 12.50 -7.84
N LYS A 12 -24.62 11.72 -8.74
CA LYS A 12 -24.05 10.45 -9.23
C LYS A 12 -22.85 10.69 -10.15
N TYR A 13 -21.67 10.84 -9.54
CA TYR A 13 -20.41 11.16 -10.21
C TYR A 13 -19.34 10.05 -10.06
N SER A 14 -19.62 9.02 -9.28
CA SER A 14 -18.75 7.85 -9.07
C SER A 14 -19.60 6.58 -8.91
N ASN A 15 -18.96 5.40 -8.94
CA ASN A 15 -19.69 4.13 -8.85
C ASN A 15 -20.52 4.00 -7.55
N GLN A 16 -20.07 4.64 -6.47
CA GLN A 16 -20.67 4.55 -5.14
C GLN A 16 -21.02 5.92 -4.55
N ASN A 17 -21.02 6.99 -5.35
CA ASN A 17 -21.15 8.39 -4.91
C ASN A 17 -20.20 8.77 -3.76
N LEU A 18 -19.08 8.07 -3.67
CA LEU A 18 -18.02 8.29 -2.71
C LEU A 18 -16.72 8.51 -3.49
N VAL A 19 -15.88 9.42 -3.00
CA VAL A 19 -14.54 9.68 -3.54
C VAL A 19 -13.58 9.83 -2.38
N VAL A 20 -12.39 9.24 -2.52
CA VAL A 20 -11.32 9.35 -1.51
C VAL A 20 -10.32 10.41 -1.95
N LEU A 21 -10.06 11.39 -1.08
CA LEU A 21 -9.17 12.51 -1.35
C LEU A 21 -8.03 12.61 -0.34
N LEU A 22 -6.92 13.18 -0.78
CA LEU A 22 -5.79 13.57 0.05
C LEU A 22 -5.87 15.08 0.34
N PHE A 23 -5.91 15.44 1.62
CA PHE A 23 -5.93 16.82 2.10
C PHE A 23 -4.61 17.20 2.72
N ASP A 24 -4.23 18.47 2.54
CA ASP A 24 -3.28 19.13 3.41
C ASP A 24 -4.01 19.70 4.63
N THR A 25 -3.62 19.30 5.84
CA THR A 25 -4.22 19.83 7.07
C THR A 25 -3.88 21.29 7.31
N SER A 26 -2.77 21.80 6.78
CA SER A 26 -2.33 23.18 7.04
C SER A 26 -3.25 24.17 6.32
N ALA A 27 -3.52 23.92 5.03
CA ALA A 27 -4.42 24.73 4.24
C ALA A 27 -5.89 24.26 4.29
N THR A 28 -6.17 23.11 4.89
CA THR A 28 -7.51 22.45 4.96
C THR A 28 -8.15 22.16 3.60
N VAL A 29 -7.37 22.16 2.52
CA VAL A 29 -7.83 21.91 1.15
C VAL A 29 -7.25 20.60 0.60
N PRO A 30 -7.91 19.98 -0.40
CA PRO A 30 -7.35 18.85 -1.13
C PRO A 30 -6.05 19.24 -1.84
N CYS A 31 -5.08 18.34 -1.86
CA CYS A 31 -3.90 18.52 -2.70
C CYS A 31 -4.32 18.49 -4.18
N LEU A 32 -3.85 19.45 -4.98
CA LEU A 32 -4.32 19.68 -6.34
C LEU A 32 -4.23 18.43 -7.23
N TYR A 33 -3.02 17.90 -7.43
CA TYR A 33 -2.85 16.78 -8.35
C TYR A 33 -3.46 15.46 -7.85
N PRO A 34 -3.44 15.11 -6.55
CA PRO A 34 -4.17 13.96 -6.01
C PRO A 34 -5.68 14.11 -6.15
N LEU A 35 -6.24 15.32 -6.00
CA LEU A 35 -7.65 15.61 -6.28
C LEU A 35 -7.99 15.32 -7.74
N LEU A 36 -7.20 15.81 -8.67
CA LEU A 36 -7.41 15.58 -10.10
C LEU A 36 -7.27 14.10 -10.45
N TYR A 37 -6.28 13.41 -9.90
CA TYR A 37 -6.14 11.96 -10.07
C TYR A 37 -7.35 11.19 -9.53
N SER A 38 -7.85 11.58 -8.35
CA SER A 38 -9.00 10.93 -7.75
C SER A 38 -10.26 11.11 -8.58
N THR A 39 -10.52 12.34 -9.02
CA THR A 39 -11.74 12.71 -9.76
C THR A 39 -11.74 12.27 -11.21
N THR A 40 -10.58 11.97 -11.81
CA THR A 40 -10.48 11.53 -13.22
C THR A 40 -10.26 10.03 -13.36
N VAL A 41 -9.44 9.44 -12.49
CA VAL A 41 -9.02 8.03 -12.59
C VAL A 41 -9.65 7.17 -11.49
N LEU A 42 -9.50 7.55 -10.22
CA LEU A 42 -9.86 6.65 -9.11
C LEU A 42 -11.36 6.60 -8.82
N ARG A 43 -12.15 7.59 -9.21
CA ARG A 43 -13.61 7.63 -8.96
C ARG A 43 -14.38 6.40 -9.49
N PHE A 44 -13.81 5.69 -10.46
CA PHE A 44 -14.41 4.48 -11.04
C PHE A 44 -13.87 3.18 -10.42
N GLN A 45 -12.94 3.28 -9.46
CA GLN A 45 -12.39 2.16 -8.73
C GLN A 45 -13.18 1.88 -7.45
N SER A 46 -13.03 0.67 -6.90
CA SER A 46 -13.59 0.34 -5.59
C SER A 46 -13.04 1.25 -4.50
N ILE A 47 -13.83 1.55 -3.46
CA ILE A 47 -13.38 2.43 -2.36
C ILE A 47 -12.11 1.91 -1.68
N ALA A 48 -11.98 0.59 -1.51
CA ALA A 48 -10.76 0.00 -0.96
C ALA A 48 -9.53 0.30 -1.84
N THR A 49 -9.68 0.23 -3.17
CA THR A 49 -8.62 0.62 -4.11
C THR A 49 -8.30 2.11 -4.01
N GLN A 50 -9.32 2.98 -3.97
CA GLN A 50 -9.12 4.43 -3.81
C GLN A 50 -8.38 4.76 -2.52
N GLN A 51 -8.76 4.15 -1.39
CA GLN A 51 -8.10 4.32 -0.09
C GLN A 51 -6.65 3.82 -0.13
N SER A 52 -6.41 2.65 -0.72
CA SER A 52 -5.06 2.10 -0.85
C SER A 52 -4.15 3.00 -1.68
N ASP A 53 -4.65 3.53 -2.80
CA ASP A 53 -3.89 4.40 -3.68
C ASP A 53 -3.64 5.76 -3.01
N MET A 54 -4.67 6.38 -2.39
CA MET A 54 -4.52 7.64 -1.67
C MET A 54 -3.61 7.54 -0.44
N LEU A 55 -3.60 6.41 0.26
CA LEU A 55 -2.66 6.17 1.36
C LEU A 55 -1.21 6.10 0.85
N ALA A 56 -0.98 5.53 -0.33
CA ALA A 56 0.35 5.54 -0.94
C ALA A 56 0.78 6.96 -1.32
N LEU A 57 -0.14 7.77 -1.88
CA LEU A 57 0.13 9.17 -2.19
C LEU A 57 0.38 9.99 -0.93
N LYS A 58 -0.36 9.72 0.15
CA LYS A 58 -0.10 10.35 1.45
C LYS A 58 1.36 10.15 1.87
N PHE A 59 1.88 8.92 1.80
CA PHE A 59 3.27 8.66 2.17
C PHE A 59 4.27 9.36 1.26
N TRP A 60 3.99 9.45 -0.05
CA TRP A 60 4.84 10.21 -0.97
C TRP A 60 4.89 11.70 -0.60
N TYR A 61 3.73 12.29 -0.30
CA TYR A 61 3.62 13.70 0.08
C TYR A 61 4.27 13.97 1.45
N GLU A 62 4.11 13.06 2.42
CA GLU A 62 4.80 13.15 3.71
C GLU A 62 6.32 13.07 3.54
N PHE A 63 6.82 12.12 2.75
CA PHE A 63 8.23 12.00 2.42
C PHE A 63 8.78 13.29 1.80
N TRP A 64 8.09 13.80 0.77
CA TRP A 64 8.51 15.00 0.05
C TRP A 64 8.58 16.22 0.98
N TYR A 65 7.53 16.42 1.77
CA TYR A 65 7.47 17.53 2.71
C TYR A 65 8.53 17.40 3.81
N GLN A 66 8.77 16.20 4.36
CA GLN A 66 9.84 15.99 5.34
C GLN A 66 11.22 16.32 4.76
N LYS A 67 11.46 16.03 3.48
CA LYS A 67 12.76 16.24 2.84
C LYS A 67 12.98 17.69 2.39
N TYR A 68 11.97 18.31 1.77
CA TYR A 68 12.11 19.60 1.09
C TYR A 68 11.39 20.75 1.78
N SER A 69 10.65 20.49 2.87
CA SER A 69 9.84 21.48 3.58
C SER A 69 8.85 22.25 2.68
N THR A 70 8.45 21.64 1.56
CA THR A 70 7.55 22.22 0.55
C THR A 70 6.54 21.17 0.09
N LEU A 71 5.42 21.61 -0.48
CA LEU A 71 4.43 20.69 -1.03
C LEU A 71 4.90 20.12 -2.37
N PHE A 72 4.73 18.82 -2.59
CA PHE A 72 5.06 18.22 -3.89
C PHE A 72 4.30 18.87 -5.06
N CYS A 73 3.06 19.33 -4.82
CA CYS A 73 2.31 20.07 -5.84
C CYS A 73 3.03 21.35 -6.28
N GLU A 74 3.58 22.09 -5.32
CA GLU A 74 4.33 23.31 -5.57
C GLU A 74 5.64 23.01 -6.28
N SER A 75 6.42 22.04 -5.80
CA SER A 75 7.68 21.66 -6.43
C SER A 75 7.50 21.18 -7.87
N PHE A 76 6.45 20.42 -8.16
CA PHE A 76 6.15 19.92 -9.51
C PHE A 76 5.69 21.03 -10.46
N PHE A 77 4.94 22.01 -9.96
CA PHE A 77 4.58 23.18 -10.73
C PHE A 77 5.82 24.05 -11.03
N SER A 78 6.61 24.35 -10.00
CA SER A 78 7.81 25.18 -10.08
C SER A 78 8.90 24.56 -10.96
N SER A 79 8.96 23.24 -11.07
CA SER A 79 9.88 22.54 -11.99
C SER A 79 9.41 22.55 -13.44
N LYS A 80 8.31 23.24 -13.78
CA LYS A 80 7.67 23.19 -15.11
C LYS A 80 7.28 21.76 -15.51
N TYR A 81 6.84 20.97 -14.53
CA TYR A 81 6.42 19.58 -14.69
C TYR A 81 7.54 18.61 -15.11
N GLU A 82 8.81 18.98 -14.91
CA GLU A 82 9.92 18.08 -15.23
C GLU A 82 9.90 16.83 -14.34
N PRO A 83 9.94 15.62 -14.93
CA PRO A 83 9.75 14.38 -14.18
C PRO A 83 10.96 13.98 -13.35
N GLU A 84 12.15 14.47 -13.68
CA GLU A 84 13.39 14.21 -12.96
C GLU A 84 13.25 14.49 -11.46
N ILE A 85 12.42 15.49 -11.08
CA ILE A 85 12.22 15.86 -9.68
C ILE A 85 11.75 14.69 -8.81
N PHE A 86 10.86 13.84 -9.34
CA PHE A 86 10.31 12.72 -8.58
C PHE A 86 11.00 11.40 -8.93
N LEU A 87 11.55 11.27 -10.14
CA LEU A 87 12.28 10.08 -10.55
C LEU A 87 13.57 9.89 -9.75
N ASN A 88 14.31 10.99 -9.52
CA ASN A 88 15.55 10.98 -8.73
C ASN A 88 15.29 10.63 -7.25
N GLU A 89 14.05 10.79 -6.79
CA GLU A 89 13.65 10.59 -5.41
C GLU A 89 12.99 9.23 -5.15
N VAL A 90 12.81 8.40 -6.18
CA VAL A 90 12.20 7.06 -6.03
C VAL A 90 12.97 6.19 -5.06
N ASP A 91 14.31 6.16 -5.15
CA ASP A 91 15.14 5.33 -4.27
C ASP A 91 15.11 5.82 -2.82
N ASN A 92 15.13 7.14 -2.61
CA ASN A 92 15.01 7.74 -1.28
C ASN A 92 13.63 7.45 -0.66
N PHE A 93 12.57 7.50 -1.47
CA PHE A 93 11.23 7.16 -1.03
C PHE A 93 11.08 5.68 -0.66
N ILE A 94 11.75 4.78 -1.39
CA ILE A 94 11.80 3.36 -1.01
C ILE A 94 12.43 3.21 0.37
N VAL A 95 13.60 3.82 0.59
CA VAL A 95 14.30 3.78 1.88
C VAL A 95 13.41 4.33 2.98
N PHE A 96 12.74 5.46 2.74
CA PHE A 96 11.75 6.03 3.65
C PHE A 96 10.63 5.03 4.02
N LEU A 97 10.08 4.29 3.06
CA LEU A 97 9.06 3.27 3.33
C LEU A 97 9.60 2.09 4.15
N GLU A 98 10.88 1.73 3.98
CA GLU A 98 11.52 0.67 4.76
C GLU A 98 11.78 1.08 6.21
N ASN A 99 12.11 2.36 6.44
CA ASN A 99 12.45 2.89 7.77
C ASN A 99 11.24 3.49 8.49
N ASN A 100 10.10 2.80 8.42
CA ASN A 100 8.88 3.20 9.13
C ASN A 100 8.42 4.64 8.84
N LYS A 101 8.67 5.16 7.63
CA LYS A 101 8.30 6.53 7.19
C LYS A 101 9.03 7.63 7.98
N LYS A 102 10.27 7.36 8.38
CA LYS A 102 11.19 8.37 8.92
C LYS A 102 12.23 8.72 7.87
N LEU A 103 12.48 10.02 7.70
CA LEU A 103 13.56 10.52 6.87
C LEU A 103 14.88 10.33 7.62
N GLU A 104 15.76 9.50 7.09
CA GLU A 104 17.13 9.37 7.58
C GLU A 104 18.09 9.66 6.43
N THR A 105 18.94 10.67 6.63
CA THR A 105 20.03 11.00 5.74
C THR A 105 21.19 10.04 6.03
N ASN A 106 21.75 9.39 5.00
CA ASN A 106 22.91 8.48 5.04
C ASN A 106 22.63 6.98 5.18
N LEU A 107 21.45 6.51 4.78
CA LEU A 107 21.20 5.07 4.76
C LEU A 107 21.64 4.42 3.45
N ILE A 108 22.59 3.49 3.56
CA ILE A 108 23.00 2.61 2.47
C ILE A 108 22.18 1.33 2.56
N ARG A 109 21.44 1.01 1.50
CA ARG A 109 20.71 -0.25 1.39
C ARG A 109 21.69 -1.40 1.13
N LEU A 110 22.12 -2.09 2.19
CA LEU A 110 23.03 -3.24 2.08
C LEU A 110 22.29 -4.56 1.73
N ARG A 111 21.10 -4.78 2.28
CA ARG A 111 20.27 -5.99 2.05
C ARG A 111 18.79 -5.69 2.33
N SER A 112 17.90 -6.59 1.91
CA SER A 112 16.49 -6.59 2.33
C SER A 112 16.37 -6.83 3.83
N ASN A 113 15.62 -5.98 4.54
CA ASN A 113 15.34 -6.13 5.97
C ASN A 113 14.23 -7.18 6.19
N ILE A 114 14.52 -8.21 6.98
CA ILE A 114 13.61 -9.34 7.22
C ILE A 114 12.31 -8.87 7.89
N GLU A 115 12.36 -7.84 8.73
CA GLU A 115 11.21 -7.31 9.46
C GLU A 115 10.26 -6.50 8.55
N THR A 116 10.77 -5.97 7.44
CA THR A 116 10.01 -5.10 6.54
C THR A 116 9.02 -5.87 5.68
N ASN A 117 7.77 -5.40 5.63
CA ASN A 117 6.73 -5.97 4.75
C ASN A 117 6.89 -5.47 3.30
N TYR A 118 7.75 -6.14 2.54
CA TYR A 118 8.03 -5.84 1.14
C TYR A 118 6.81 -5.96 0.21
N MET A 119 5.82 -6.79 0.56
CA MET A 119 4.58 -6.88 -0.20
C MET A 119 3.79 -5.57 -0.12
N THR A 120 3.64 -5.02 1.08
CA THR A 120 2.97 -3.74 1.31
C THR A 120 3.72 -2.60 0.63
N ILE A 121 5.06 -2.54 0.79
CA ILE A 121 5.89 -1.52 0.13
C ILE A 121 5.74 -1.61 -1.40
N THR A 122 5.82 -2.82 -1.96
CA THR A 122 5.64 -3.03 -3.41
C THR A 122 4.28 -2.54 -3.88
N GLN A 123 3.22 -2.77 -3.10
CA GLN A 123 1.89 -2.28 -3.44
C GLN A 123 1.82 -0.75 -3.38
N ARG A 124 2.42 -0.10 -2.38
CA ARG A 124 2.49 1.36 -2.28
C ARG A 124 3.27 1.97 -3.45
N LEU A 125 4.41 1.39 -3.82
CA LEU A 125 5.21 1.83 -4.97
C LEU A 125 4.41 1.71 -6.28
N ARG A 126 3.64 0.61 -6.46
CA ARG A 126 2.77 0.46 -7.63
C ARG A 126 1.73 1.58 -7.71
N SER A 127 1.09 1.93 -6.59
CA SER A 127 0.12 3.02 -6.55
C SER A 127 0.77 4.38 -6.86
N VAL A 128 1.94 4.67 -6.29
CA VAL A 128 2.69 5.91 -6.59
C VAL A 128 3.11 5.97 -8.05
N PHE A 129 3.60 4.87 -8.65
CA PHE A 129 4.01 4.86 -10.06
C PHE A 129 2.83 5.01 -11.01
N LYS A 130 1.63 4.50 -10.67
CA LYS A 130 0.42 4.79 -11.44
C LYS A 130 0.11 6.29 -11.43
N TYR A 131 0.28 6.93 -10.28
CA TYR A 131 0.08 8.37 -10.16
C TYR A 131 1.14 9.18 -10.90
N PHE A 132 2.42 8.78 -10.89
CA PHE A 132 3.45 9.43 -11.72
C PHE A 132 3.16 9.35 -13.21
N ARG A 133 2.69 8.20 -13.69
CA ARG A 133 2.24 8.07 -15.08
C ARG A 133 1.09 9.02 -15.39
N TYR A 134 0.11 9.13 -14.49
CA TYR A 134 -0.97 10.09 -14.62
C TYR A 134 -0.45 11.54 -14.72
N LEU A 135 0.52 11.93 -13.90
CA LEU A 135 1.12 13.27 -13.98
C LEU A 135 1.82 13.49 -15.32
N LEU A 136 2.60 12.50 -15.78
CA LEU A 136 3.29 12.60 -17.05
C LEU A 136 2.29 12.72 -18.22
N ASP A 137 1.22 11.92 -18.22
CA ASP A 137 0.19 11.95 -19.27
C ASP A 137 -0.54 13.31 -19.29
N GLY A 138 -0.85 13.85 -18.12
CA GLY A 138 -1.59 15.11 -17.98
C GLY A 138 -0.77 16.38 -18.23
N TYR A 139 0.48 16.41 -17.77
CA TYR A 139 1.26 17.65 -17.64
C TYR A 139 2.59 17.65 -18.40
N TRP A 140 3.19 16.47 -18.64
CA TRP A 140 4.45 16.37 -19.36
C TRP A 140 4.21 15.87 -20.79
N ASN A 141 3.57 16.75 -21.57
CA ASN A 141 3.20 16.49 -22.96
C ASN A 141 3.49 17.75 -23.82
N ILE A 142 3.31 17.60 -25.14
CA ILE A 142 3.63 18.64 -26.14
C ILE A 142 2.91 19.97 -25.90
N ARG A 143 1.79 19.99 -25.14
CA ARG A 143 1.05 21.23 -24.85
C ARG A 143 1.76 22.12 -23.83
N TYR A 144 2.55 21.52 -22.95
CA TYR A 144 3.21 22.20 -21.84
C TYR A 144 4.73 22.21 -21.97
N GLN A 145 5.28 21.43 -22.91
CA GLN A 145 6.72 21.25 -23.10
C GLN A 145 7.14 21.68 -24.50
N ASP A 146 8.19 22.49 -24.61
CA ASP A 146 8.79 22.88 -25.88
C ASP A 146 9.76 21.79 -26.38
N ILE A 147 9.21 20.59 -26.60
CA ILE A 147 9.97 19.39 -26.98
C ILE A 147 9.33 18.75 -28.21
N LYS A 148 10.16 18.31 -29.16
CA LYS A 148 9.69 17.59 -30.35
C LYS A 148 9.04 16.26 -29.96
N ILE A 149 7.95 15.90 -30.63
CA ILE A 149 7.16 14.68 -30.37
C ILE A 149 8.03 13.42 -30.27
N LYS A 150 8.98 13.26 -31.21
CA LYS A 150 9.89 12.11 -31.26
C LYS A 150 10.80 12.03 -30.03
N GLU A 151 11.30 13.17 -29.57
CA GLU A 151 12.15 13.25 -28.38
C GLU A 151 11.33 12.98 -27.11
N LEU A 152 10.15 13.59 -26.99
CA LEU A 152 9.24 13.35 -25.86
C LEU A 152 8.88 11.86 -25.75
N THR A 153 8.57 11.21 -26.88
CA THR A 153 8.27 9.76 -26.93
C THR A 153 9.47 8.94 -26.47
N ASN A 154 10.67 9.24 -26.95
CA ASN A 154 11.89 8.54 -26.55
C ASN A 154 12.18 8.69 -25.06
N ARG A 155 12.07 9.91 -24.52
CA ARG A 155 12.26 10.13 -23.08
C ARG A 155 11.17 9.44 -22.27
N ARG A 156 9.91 9.48 -22.72
CA ARG A 156 8.81 8.77 -22.05
C ARG A 156 9.06 7.26 -21.96
N ASN A 157 9.53 6.64 -23.04
CA ASN A 157 9.91 5.23 -23.05
C ASN A 157 11.01 4.91 -22.03
N LYS A 158 12.03 5.79 -21.89
CA LYS A 158 13.07 5.63 -20.87
C LYS A 158 12.51 5.70 -19.45
N ILE A 159 11.61 6.65 -19.18
CA ILE A 159 10.95 6.80 -17.88
C ILE A 159 10.10 5.56 -17.56
N ASP A 160 9.29 5.09 -18.51
CA ASP A 160 8.46 3.91 -18.30
C ASP A 160 9.30 2.64 -18.06
N LEU A 161 10.43 2.50 -18.77
CA LEU A 161 11.39 1.42 -18.53
C LEU A 161 11.99 1.51 -17.12
N PHE A 162 12.39 2.70 -16.68
CA PHE A 162 12.90 2.94 -15.33
C PHE A 162 11.88 2.52 -14.25
N LEU A 163 10.65 3.01 -14.34
CA LEU A 163 9.58 2.67 -13.38
C LEU A 163 9.27 1.16 -13.39
N MET A 164 9.26 0.53 -14.58
CA MET A 164 9.09 -0.92 -14.71
C MET A 164 10.22 -1.71 -14.05
N ASN A 165 11.47 -1.28 -14.24
CA ASN A 165 12.63 -1.94 -13.66
C ASN A 165 12.63 -1.85 -12.14
N LYS A 166 12.33 -0.67 -11.59
CA LYS A 166 12.15 -0.49 -10.14
C LYS A 166 11.05 -1.40 -9.62
N LYS A 167 9.88 -1.45 -10.27
CA LYS A 167 8.78 -2.36 -9.90
C LYS A 167 9.21 -3.83 -9.90
N LYS A 168 9.99 -4.28 -10.90
CA LYS A 168 10.50 -5.67 -10.98
C LYS A 168 11.41 -6.00 -9.80
N ILE A 169 12.34 -5.11 -9.44
CA ILE A 169 13.27 -5.30 -8.32
C ILE A 169 12.50 -5.54 -7.01
N PHE A 170 11.53 -4.68 -6.68
CA PHE A 170 10.74 -4.84 -5.45
C PHE A 170 9.83 -6.05 -5.46
N SER A 171 9.29 -6.41 -6.63
CA SER A 171 8.51 -7.66 -6.74
C SER A 171 9.36 -8.90 -6.41
N LYS A 172 10.65 -8.93 -6.75
CA LYS A 172 11.57 -10.02 -6.37
C LYS A 172 11.80 -10.05 -4.86
N PHE A 173 11.96 -8.89 -4.21
CA PHE A 173 12.05 -8.82 -2.74
C PHE A 173 10.77 -9.30 -2.06
N SER A 174 9.58 -8.97 -2.60
CA SER A 174 8.32 -9.49 -2.07
C SER A 174 8.22 -11.02 -2.16
N LYS A 175 8.65 -11.62 -3.29
CA LYS A 175 8.67 -13.07 -3.46
C LYS A 175 9.66 -13.76 -2.51
N ARG A 176 10.84 -13.16 -2.31
CA ARG A 176 11.81 -13.65 -1.32
C ARG A 176 11.30 -13.54 0.12
N SER A 177 10.55 -12.48 0.43
CA SER A 177 9.90 -12.36 1.75
C SER A 177 8.80 -13.42 1.93
N LEU A 178 8.09 -13.82 0.87
CA LEU A 178 7.13 -14.94 0.94
C LEU A 178 7.85 -16.27 1.19
N THR A 179 8.97 -16.54 0.53
CA THR A 179 9.75 -17.77 0.79
C THR A 179 10.41 -17.82 2.18
N VAL A 180 10.49 -16.69 2.89
CA VAL A 180 11.03 -16.62 4.26
C VAL A 180 9.90 -16.44 5.31
N LYS A 181 8.67 -16.10 4.90
CA LYS A 181 7.55 -15.76 5.82
C LYS A 181 6.19 -16.40 5.47
N SER A 182 6.10 -17.38 4.57
CA SER A 182 4.88 -18.19 4.41
C SER A 182 4.72 -19.25 5.50
N GLU A 183 5.58 -19.28 6.52
CA GLU A 183 5.51 -20.28 7.60
C GLU A 183 4.91 -19.78 8.92
N ILE A 184 4.45 -18.52 9.03
CA ILE A 184 4.27 -17.99 10.39
C ILE A 184 3.02 -17.15 10.63
N ASN A 185 1.96 -17.86 11.05
CA ASN A 185 1.14 -17.37 12.16
C ASN A 185 2.00 -17.46 13.44
N HIS A 186 2.60 -16.34 13.88
CA HIS A 186 3.62 -16.30 14.94
C HIS A 186 3.11 -16.72 16.33
N SER A 187 1.80 -16.85 16.50
CA SER A 187 1.18 -17.20 17.77
C SER A 187 1.14 -18.71 18.08
N PHE A 188 1.34 -19.59 17.08
CA PHE A 188 1.20 -21.05 17.27
C PHE A 188 2.43 -21.88 16.90
N LYS A 189 3.55 -21.26 16.52
CA LYS A 189 4.81 -21.96 16.17
C LYS A 189 5.45 -22.72 17.34
N SER A 190 5.02 -22.45 18.58
CA SER A 190 5.43 -23.17 19.78
C SER A 190 4.65 -24.46 20.04
N LEU A 191 3.54 -24.69 19.33
CA LEU A 191 2.77 -25.92 19.48
C LEU A 191 3.38 -27.01 18.58
N THR A 192 3.75 -28.13 19.18
CA THR A 192 4.11 -29.34 18.41
C THR A 192 2.84 -29.94 17.78
N ASN A 193 3.00 -30.80 16.77
CA ASN A 193 1.87 -31.51 16.15
C ASN A 193 1.02 -32.26 17.17
N GLU A 194 1.65 -32.84 18.20
CA GLU A 194 0.96 -33.52 19.30
C GLU A 194 0.12 -32.55 20.14
N MET A 195 0.65 -31.35 20.43
CA MET A 195 -0.08 -30.31 21.15
C MET A 195 -1.27 -29.79 20.34
N VAL A 196 -1.15 -29.70 19.01
CA VAL A 196 -2.27 -29.32 18.12
C VAL A 196 -3.37 -30.38 18.15
N VAL A 197 -3.01 -31.67 18.08
CA VAL A 197 -3.97 -32.78 18.19
C VAL A 197 -4.69 -32.76 19.55
N MET A 198 -3.95 -32.54 20.64
CA MET A 198 -4.53 -32.43 21.98
C MET A 198 -5.43 -31.20 22.11
N LEU A 199 -5.03 -30.07 21.55
CA LEU A 199 -5.84 -28.86 21.53
C LEU A 199 -7.18 -29.13 20.84
N TYR A 200 -7.18 -29.72 19.64
CA TYR A 200 -8.40 -30.09 18.92
C TYR A 200 -9.30 -31.06 19.70
N LYS A 201 -8.70 -32.00 20.44
CA LYS A 201 -9.44 -32.92 21.31
C LYS A 201 -10.13 -32.18 22.45
N ILE A 202 -9.44 -31.24 23.11
CA ILE A 202 -9.96 -30.44 24.22
C ILE A 202 -11.11 -29.54 23.75
N ILE A 203 -10.94 -28.82 22.64
CA ILE A 203 -11.91 -27.81 22.19
C ILE A 203 -13.06 -28.38 21.35
N ARG A 204 -13.06 -29.69 21.06
CA ARG A 204 -14.09 -30.33 20.24
C ARG A 204 -15.49 -30.05 20.80
N PRO A 205 -16.46 -29.56 20.00
CA PRO A 205 -17.83 -29.40 20.45
C PRO A 205 -18.47 -30.72 20.84
N GLU A 206 -19.43 -30.65 21.76
CA GLU A 206 -20.22 -31.82 22.15
C GLU A 206 -21.09 -32.33 21.00
N GLN A 207 -21.09 -33.64 20.85
CA GLN A 207 -21.96 -34.37 19.92
C GLN A 207 -22.93 -35.23 20.72
N ALA A 208 -24.13 -35.46 20.17
CA ALA A 208 -25.18 -36.22 20.86
C ALA A 208 -24.74 -37.62 21.31
N ALA A 209 -23.80 -38.24 20.58
CA ALA A 209 -23.25 -39.55 20.89
C ALA A 209 -21.92 -39.53 21.66
N ASN A 210 -21.29 -38.36 21.84
CA ASN A 210 -19.95 -38.26 22.44
C ASN A 210 -19.74 -36.91 23.15
N ILE A 211 -19.96 -36.91 24.46
CA ILE A 211 -19.83 -35.76 25.35
C ILE A 211 -18.33 -35.49 25.60
N ASN A 212 -17.88 -34.25 25.37
CA ASN A 212 -16.50 -33.86 25.59
C ASN A 212 -16.34 -33.16 26.94
N LYS A 213 -15.97 -33.91 27.98
CA LYS A 213 -15.76 -33.38 29.34
C LYS A 213 -14.54 -32.45 29.46
N ASP A 214 -13.62 -32.52 28.51
CA ASP A 214 -12.40 -31.71 28.50
C ASP A 214 -12.64 -30.31 27.93
N ASN A 215 -13.81 -30.06 27.32
CA ASN A 215 -14.12 -28.75 26.74
C ASN A 215 -14.41 -27.73 27.86
N PRO A 216 -13.63 -26.63 27.97
CA PRO A 216 -13.81 -25.66 29.04
C PRO A 216 -15.07 -24.79 28.88
N PHE A 217 -15.76 -24.87 27.74
CA PHE A 217 -16.95 -24.07 27.46
C PHE A 217 -18.24 -24.88 27.68
N SER A 218 -19.14 -24.38 28.52
CA SER A 218 -20.36 -25.08 28.93
C SER A 218 -21.49 -25.09 27.88
N THR A 219 -21.51 -24.11 26.98
CA THR A 219 -22.60 -24.00 25.98
C THR A 219 -22.14 -24.42 24.60
N LYS A 220 -22.97 -25.21 23.90
CA LYS A 220 -22.71 -25.66 22.52
C LYS A 220 -22.39 -24.54 21.53
N SER A 221 -23.02 -23.37 21.67
CA SER A 221 -22.76 -22.21 20.82
C SER A 221 -21.33 -21.67 20.98
N HIS A 222 -20.87 -21.49 22.22
CA HIS A 222 -19.48 -21.09 22.50
C HIS A 222 -18.47 -22.15 22.06
N GLN A 223 -18.76 -23.43 22.28
CA GLN A 223 -17.91 -24.53 21.81
C GLN A 223 -17.73 -24.48 20.29
N LEU A 224 -18.82 -24.36 19.53
CA LEU A 224 -18.78 -24.32 18.07
C LEU A 224 -18.04 -23.08 17.55
N ARG A 225 -18.36 -21.90 18.09
CA ARG A 225 -17.68 -20.65 17.73
C ARG A 225 -16.17 -20.75 17.96
N ASN A 226 -15.75 -21.20 19.13
CA ASN A 226 -14.34 -21.26 19.51
C ASN A 226 -13.59 -22.34 18.74
N PHE A 227 -14.24 -23.47 18.46
CA PHE A 227 -13.70 -24.51 17.57
C PHE A 227 -13.43 -23.96 16.17
N LEU A 228 -14.38 -23.23 15.57
CA LEU A 228 -14.23 -22.63 14.24
C LEU A 228 -13.13 -21.54 14.22
N ILE A 229 -13.05 -20.71 15.27
CA ILE A 229 -11.99 -19.70 15.39
C ILE A 229 -10.61 -20.38 15.40
N LEU A 230 -10.43 -21.42 16.21
CA LEU A 230 -9.16 -22.13 16.32
C LEU A 230 -8.83 -22.91 15.05
N MET A 231 -9.82 -23.56 14.42
CA MET A 231 -9.66 -24.15 13.08
C MET A 231 -9.14 -23.12 12.10
N LEU A 232 -9.76 -21.96 11.96
CA LEU A 232 -9.34 -20.92 11.01
C LEU A 232 -7.96 -20.35 11.32
N LEU A 233 -7.59 -20.24 12.60
CA LEU A 233 -6.28 -19.76 13.02
C LEU A 233 -5.17 -20.78 12.78
N LEU A 234 -5.48 -22.08 12.88
CA LEU A 234 -4.54 -23.19 12.69
C LEU A 234 -4.55 -23.78 11.27
N SER A 235 -5.60 -23.58 10.48
CA SER A 235 -5.73 -24.08 9.10
C SER A 235 -5.39 -23.02 8.05
N ALA A 236 -4.92 -21.83 8.46
CA ALA A 236 -4.36 -20.82 7.57
C ALA A 236 -2.94 -21.19 7.08
N HIS A 237 -2.73 -22.47 6.80
CA HIS A 237 -1.50 -23.08 6.26
C HIS A 237 -1.62 -23.26 4.74
#